data_AF-A0AA37Z8Z5-F1
#
_entry.id   AF-A0AA37Z8Z5-F1
#
_cell.length_a   1.000
_cell.length_b   1.000
_cell.length_c   1.000
_cell.angle_alpha   90.00
_cell.angle_beta   90.00
_cell.angle_gamma   90.00
#
_symmetry.space_group_name_H-M   'P 1'
#
loop_
_entity.id
_entity.type
_entity.pdbx_description
1 polymer ?
#
loop_
_entity_poly.entity_id
_entity_poly.type
_entity_poly.pdbx_seq_one_letter_code
_entity_poly.pdbx_strand_id
1 'polypeptide(L)'
;MTPSTLPSKLYRPLAEVKSFVEKMPDGVTLTRLSNKVGAFGSLSKREKDSLIEFLEQRESILVLQAKPLNGKNVMTFLRHKKYGYPNSIPGYAFPLKAQPVQKAVATAEPPKTQDNPMENLAVATTPEALRRQAEQLLKAAEEAEKKRSETDFFNKKLQPVKLEVFQAAGKMQRKLDEFIDCMDEMNKALQKLKELSA
;
A
#
# COMPACT_ATOMS: atom_id res chain seq x y z
N MET A 1 5.51 21.14 3.68
CA MET A 1 6.09 19.88 4.17
C MET A 1 6.95 19.32 3.05
N THR A 2 8.27 19.43 3.18
CA THR A 2 9.21 18.84 2.23
C THR A 2 9.01 17.32 2.21
N PRO A 3 8.98 16.65 1.04
CA PRO A 3 8.92 15.19 1.02
C PRO A 3 10.21 14.66 1.65
N SER A 4 10.08 13.91 2.75
CA SER A 4 11.21 13.29 3.46
C SER A 4 12.15 12.60 2.47
N THR A 5 13.31 13.21 2.22
CA THR A 5 14.36 12.63 1.39
C THR A 5 15.02 11.52 2.18
N LEU A 6 14.73 10.27 1.79
CA LEU A 6 15.34 9.10 2.41
C LEU A 6 16.87 9.14 2.16
N PRO A 7 17.73 8.87 3.16
CA PRO A 7 19.17 8.79 2.97
C PRO A 7 19.54 7.85 1.82
N SER A 8 20.52 8.24 0.98
CA SER A 8 20.93 7.49 -0.22
C SER A 8 21.27 6.02 0.06
N LYS A 9 21.87 5.74 1.22
CA LYS A 9 22.17 4.39 1.70
C LYS A 9 20.95 3.47 1.83
N LEU A 10 19.75 4.03 1.96
CA LEU A 10 18.49 3.29 2.10
C LEU A 10 17.77 3.05 0.76
N TYR A 11 18.25 3.62 -0.36
CA TYR A 11 17.63 3.44 -1.68
C TYR A 11 17.67 1.99 -2.16
N ARG A 12 18.82 1.31 -2.00
CA ARG A 12 18.95 -0.10 -2.35
C ARG A 12 18.03 -0.99 -1.49
N PRO A 13 18.07 -0.91 -0.14
CA PRO A 13 17.11 -1.63 0.70
C PRO A 13 15.65 -1.36 0.33
N LEU A 14 15.29 -0.10 0.03
CA LEU A 14 13.94 0.27 -0.38
C LEU A 14 13.50 -0.46 -1.66
N ALA A 15 14.35 -0.48 -2.69
CA ALA A 15 14.06 -1.13 -3.96
C ALA A 15 13.88 -2.65 -3.80
N GLU A 16 14.77 -3.29 -3.03
CA GLU A 16 14.70 -4.73 -2.77
C GLU A 16 13.44 -5.10 -1.96
N VAL A 17 13.11 -4.33 -0.92
CA VAL A 17 11.88 -4.53 -0.14
C VAL A 17 10.64 -4.38 -1.02
N LYS A 18 10.58 -3.35 -1.88
CA LYS A 18 9.47 -3.17 -2.83
C LYS A 18 9.31 -4.36 -3.77
N SER A 19 10.38 -4.78 -4.43
CA SER A 19 10.34 -5.91 -5.36
C SER A 19 9.95 -7.22 -4.67
N PHE A 20 10.41 -7.43 -3.43
CA PHE A 20 10.10 -8.62 -2.66
C PHE A 20 8.64 -8.65 -2.20
N VAL A 21 8.14 -7.56 -1.61
CA VAL A 21 6.75 -7.44 -1.16
C VAL A 21 5.80 -7.51 -2.35
N GLU A 22 6.19 -6.99 -3.50
CA GLU A 22 5.42 -7.07 -4.74
C GLU A 22 5.18 -8.51 -5.23
N LYS A 23 6.08 -9.45 -4.92
CA LYS A 23 5.94 -10.88 -5.27
C LYS A 23 5.12 -11.67 -4.25
N MET A 24 4.78 -11.07 -3.11
CA MET A 24 4.09 -11.73 -2.00
C MET A 24 2.63 -11.27 -1.94
N PRO A 25 1.67 -12.05 -2.50
CA PRO A 25 0.26 -11.65 -2.52
C PRO A 25 -0.31 -11.49 -1.12
N ASP A 26 0.12 -12.30 -0.15
CA ASP A 26 -0.38 -12.27 1.23
C ASP A 26 0.30 -11.20 2.11
N GLY A 27 1.33 -10.53 1.58
CA GLY A 27 2.21 -9.67 2.36
C GLY A 27 3.24 -10.44 3.18
N VAL A 28 4.06 -9.71 3.93
CA VAL A 28 5.18 -10.30 4.67
C VAL A 28 5.43 -9.60 6.00
N THR A 29 5.74 -10.38 7.04
CA THR A 29 6.16 -9.87 8.36
C THR A 29 7.57 -9.28 8.31
N LEU A 30 7.88 -8.30 9.18
CA LEU A 30 9.23 -7.75 9.31
C LEU A 30 10.32 -8.78 9.61
N THR A 31 10.01 -9.83 10.38
CA THR A 31 10.95 -10.91 10.69
C THR A 31 11.33 -11.68 9.41
N ARG A 32 10.34 -12.12 8.64
CA ARG A 32 10.56 -12.81 7.36
C ARG A 32 11.25 -11.90 6.34
N LEU A 33 10.94 -10.60 6.33
CA LEU A 33 11.60 -9.62 5.47
C LEU A 33 13.09 -9.48 5.83
N SER A 34 13.42 -9.35 7.11
CA SER A 34 14.81 -9.25 7.59
C SER A 34 15.65 -10.48 7.23
N ASN A 35 15.03 -11.66 7.23
CA ASN A 35 15.72 -12.91 6.91
C ASN A 35 15.87 -13.15 5.40
N LYS A 36 14.99 -12.58 4.57
CA LYS A 36 14.96 -12.85 3.11
C LYS A 36 15.55 -11.72 2.27
N VAL A 37 15.49 -10.49 2.74
CA VAL A 37 16.06 -9.31 2.06
C VAL A 37 17.31 -8.90 2.82
N GLY A 38 18.47 -9.36 2.36
CA GLY A 38 19.75 -9.15 3.04
C GLY A 38 20.06 -7.68 3.29
N ALA A 39 19.77 -6.81 2.31
CA ALA A 39 19.95 -5.36 2.43
C ALA A 39 19.06 -4.72 3.50
N PHE A 40 17.88 -5.28 3.78
CA PHE A 40 17.01 -4.85 4.87
C PHE A 40 17.47 -5.44 6.20
N GLY A 41 17.88 -6.71 6.21
CA GLY A 41 18.42 -7.40 7.39
C GLY A 41 19.62 -6.69 8.00
N SER A 42 20.53 -6.18 7.16
CA SER A 42 21.75 -5.47 7.56
C SER A 42 21.54 -4.06 8.11
N LEU A 43 20.33 -3.50 8.02
CA LEU A 43 20.03 -2.17 8.54
C LEU A 43 19.93 -2.16 10.08
N SER A 44 20.37 -1.04 10.67
CA SER A 44 20.14 -0.76 12.09
C SER A 44 18.65 -0.56 12.38
N LYS A 45 18.26 -0.66 13.66
CA LYS A 45 16.87 -0.47 14.08
C LYS A 45 16.31 0.89 13.62
N ARG A 46 17.06 1.98 13.82
CA ARG A 46 16.66 3.33 13.40
C ARG A 46 16.45 3.45 11.89
N GLU A 47 17.31 2.80 11.10
CA GLU A 47 17.20 2.80 9.64
C GLU A 47 16.01 1.98 9.14
N LYS A 48 15.72 0.85 9.80
CA LYS A 48 14.51 0.05 9.53
C LYS A 48 13.26 0.86 9.81
N ASP A 49 13.20 1.52 10.97
CA ASP A 49 12.06 2.35 11.36
C ASP A 49 11.86 3.51 10.37
N SER A 50 12.93 4.23 10.00
CA SER A 50 12.88 5.31 9.00
C SER A 50 12.44 4.83 7.61
N LEU A 51 12.88 3.63 7.19
CA LEU A 51 12.47 3.04 5.92
C LEU A 51 11.00 2.60 5.94
N ILE A 52 10.51 2.05 7.05
CA ILE A 52 9.11 1.66 7.22
C ILE A 52 8.22 2.91 7.24
N GLU A 53 8.60 3.95 7.97
CA GLU A 53 7.89 5.23 7.99
C GLU A 53 7.83 5.86 6.59
N PHE A 54 8.94 5.82 5.84
CA PHE A 54 8.96 6.26 4.45
C PHE A 54 8.07 5.41 3.53
N LEU A 55 8.01 4.09 3.75
CA LEU A 55 7.12 3.19 3.03
C LEU A 55 5.65 3.44 3.37
N GLU A 56 5.34 3.81 4.61
CA GLU A 56 4.00 4.17 5.06
C GLU A 56 3.53 5.50 4.43
N GLN A 57 4.43 6.48 4.32
CA GLN A 57 4.15 7.77 3.66
C GLN A 57 3.95 7.65 2.14
N ARG A 58 4.46 6.58 1.51
CA ARG A 58 4.40 6.39 0.05
C ARG A 58 3.37 5.32 -0.30
N GLU A 59 2.46 5.64 -1.23
CA GLU A 59 1.27 4.82 -1.50
C GLU A 59 1.49 3.39 -2.06
N SER A 60 2.72 2.90 -2.25
CA SER A 60 2.92 1.59 -2.91
C SER A 60 2.77 0.41 -1.95
N ILE A 61 3.04 0.59 -0.66
CA ILE A 61 3.04 -0.48 0.35
C ILE A 61 2.12 -0.11 1.51
N LEU A 62 1.27 -1.05 1.91
CA LEU A 62 0.44 -1.00 3.10
C LEU A 62 1.23 -1.55 4.29
N VAL A 63 1.34 -0.74 5.35
CA VAL A 63 1.93 -1.14 6.64
C VAL A 63 0.79 -1.48 7.59
N LEU A 64 0.69 -2.75 7.99
CA LEU A 64 -0.44 -3.29 8.75
C LEU A 64 0.04 -3.84 10.09
N GLN A 65 -0.72 -3.63 11.17
CA GLN A 65 -0.41 -4.14 12.50
C GLN A 65 -1.38 -5.27 12.89
N ALA A 66 -0.86 -6.46 13.17
CA ALA A 66 -1.66 -7.66 13.47
C ALA A 66 -1.09 -8.43 14.67
N LYS A 67 -1.93 -9.03 15.51
CA LYS A 67 -1.49 -9.77 16.70
C LYS A 67 -1.74 -11.25 16.46
N PRO A 68 -0.75 -12.12 16.65
CA PRO A 68 -0.97 -13.56 16.52
C PRO A 68 -2.04 -14.02 17.52
N LEU A 69 -2.93 -14.93 17.11
CA LEU A 69 -4.02 -15.42 17.96
C LEU A 69 -3.50 -16.04 19.27
N ASN A 70 -2.34 -16.68 19.22
CA ASN A 70 -1.70 -17.35 20.36
C ASN A 70 -0.56 -16.53 21.01
N GLY A 71 -0.29 -15.31 20.54
CA GLY A 71 0.89 -14.55 20.98
C GLY A 71 0.54 -13.14 21.48
N LYS A 72 1.39 -12.62 22.37
CA LYS A 72 1.15 -11.32 23.01
C LYS A 72 1.62 -10.14 22.17
N ASN A 73 2.63 -10.33 21.31
CA ASN A 73 3.33 -9.24 20.63
C ASN A 73 2.69 -8.89 19.28
N VAL A 74 2.46 -7.60 19.06
CA VAL A 74 1.99 -7.07 17.78
C VAL A 74 3.08 -7.23 16.71
N MET A 75 2.68 -7.63 15.51
CA MET A 75 3.54 -7.79 14.36
C MET A 75 3.15 -6.84 13.23
N THR A 76 4.15 -6.23 12.61
CA THR A 76 3.98 -5.41 11.41
C THR A 76 4.08 -6.27 10.16
N PHE A 77 3.11 -6.11 9.27
CA PHE A 77 3.02 -6.70 7.94
C PHE A 77 3.20 -5.62 6.87
N LEU A 78 3.91 -5.97 5.81
CA LEU A 78 4.08 -5.15 4.60
C LEU A 78 3.39 -5.86 3.45
N ARG A 79 2.40 -5.20 2.83
CA ARG A 79 1.63 -5.74 1.70
C ARG A 79 1.60 -4.74 0.55
N HIS A 80 1.74 -5.19 -0.68
CA HIS A 80 1.70 -4.29 -1.82
C HIS A 80 0.26 -3.80 -2.10
N LYS A 81 0.06 -2.49 -2.36
CA LYS A 81 -1.27 -1.90 -2.63
C LYS A 81 -2.00 -2.55 -3.81
N LYS A 82 -1.25 -3.13 -4.76
CA LYS A 82 -1.82 -3.89 -5.90
C LYS A 82 -2.70 -5.07 -5.49
N TYR A 83 -2.49 -5.62 -4.29
CA TYR A 83 -3.27 -6.74 -3.75
C TYR A 83 -4.40 -6.31 -2.81
N GLY A 84 -4.65 -4.99 -2.70
CA GLY A 84 -5.68 -4.43 -1.81
C GLY A 84 -5.37 -4.59 -0.32
N TYR A 85 -6.26 -4.04 0.50
CA TYR A 85 -6.27 -4.28 1.95
C TYR A 85 -6.75 -5.71 2.24
N PRO A 86 -6.09 -6.46 3.13
CA PRO A 86 -6.52 -7.80 3.48
C PRO A 86 -7.75 -7.76 4.39
N ASN A 87 -8.75 -8.60 4.09
CA ASN A 87 -9.95 -8.76 4.93
C ASN A 87 -9.63 -9.51 6.24
N SER A 88 -8.66 -10.43 6.19
CA SER A 88 -8.15 -11.18 7.33
C SER A 88 -6.70 -11.60 7.07
N ILE A 89 -5.93 -11.82 8.13
CA ILE A 89 -4.57 -12.36 8.04
C ILE A 89 -4.57 -13.72 8.74
N PRO A 90 -4.36 -14.84 8.01
CA PRO A 90 -4.43 -16.18 8.59
C PRO A 90 -3.51 -16.35 9.81
N GLY A 91 -4.08 -16.73 10.96
CA GLY A 91 -3.34 -16.92 12.22
C GLY A 91 -3.15 -15.65 13.06
N TYR A 92 -3.67 -14.50 12.62
CA TYR A 92 -3.56 -13.23 13.32
C TYR A 92 -4.93 -12.56 13.52
N ALA A 93 -5.12 -11.96 14.69
CA ALA A 93 -6.13 -10.95 14.94
C ALA A 93 -5.73 -9.65 14.21
N PHE A 94 -6.52 -9.28 13.20
CA PHE A 94 -6.37 -8.06 12.41
C PHE A 94 -7.78 -7.56 12.03
N PRO A 95 -8.11 -6.26 12.16
CA PRO A 95 -7.31 -5.16 12.74
C PRO A 95 -7.33 -5.13 14.29
N LEU A 96 -6.24 -4.68 14.92
CA LEU A 96 -6.02 -4.77 16.39
C LEU A 96 -6.63 -3.67 17.26
N LYS A 97 -6.83 -2.52 16.64
CA LYS A 97 -7.64 -1.40 17.11
C LYS A 97 -8.22 -0.85 15.81
N ALA A 98 -9.46 -0.36 15.83
CA ALA A 98 -9.96 0.45 14.73
C ALA A 98 -8.92 1.55 14.45
N GLN A 99 -8.12 1.40 13.40
CA GLN A 99 -7.30 2.50 12.92
C GLN A 99 -8.30 3.57 12.48
N PRO A 100 -8.18 4.82 12.96
CA PRO A 100 -8.94 5.92 12.40
C PRO A 100 -8.26 6.33 11.08
N VAL A 101 -8.19 5.45 10.09
CA VAL A 101 -8.07 5.86 8.70
C VAL A 101 -8.77 4.83 7.80
N GLN A 102 -9.86 5.31 7.21
CA GLN A 102 -10.62 4.77 6.07
C GLN A 102 -11.73 3.75 6.39
N LYS A 103 -12.90 4.34 6.67
CA LYS A 103 -14.23 3.79 6.42
C LYS A 103 -14.35 3.24 4.99
N ALA A 104 -15.31 2.32 4.84
CA ALA A 104 -15.74 1.57 3.65
C ALA A 104 -14.91 0.29 3.42
N VAL A 105 -15.47 -0.92 3.41
CA VAL A 105 -16.82 -1.34 2.98
C VAL A 105 -17.17 -2.61 3.77
N ALA A 106 -18.23 -2.57 4.58
CA ALA A 106 -18.89 -3.79 5.02
C ALA A 106 -19.76 -4.25 3.86
N THR A 107 -19.29 -5.26 3.13
CA THR A 107 -20.11 -6.05 2.23
C THR A 107 -21.13 -6.77 3.09
N ALA A 108 -22.41 -6.53 2.80
CA ALA A 108 -23.51 -7.29 3.36
C ALA A 108 -23.32 -8.78 3.07
N GLU A 109 -23.48 -9.62 4.09
CA GLU A 109 -24.11 -10.94 4.03
C GLU A 109 -24.46 -11.41 5.47
N PRO A 110 -25.50 -12.26 5.63
CA PRO A 110 -26.57 -12.09 6.61
C PRO A 110 -26.23 -12.61 8.03
N PRO A 111 -26.76 -12.00 9.11
CA PRO A 111 -26.52 -12.49 10.45
C PRO A 111 -27.37 -13.74 10.71
N LYS A 112 -26.68 -14.88 10.83
CA LYS A 112 -27.23 -16.07 11.50
C LYS A 112 -27.40 -15.76 12.98
N THR A 113 -28.62 -16.04 13.45
CA THR A 113 -29.06 -16.10 14.84
C THR A 113 -28.14 -16.97 15.69
N GLN A 114 -27.74 -16.50 16.88
CA GLN A 114 -27.65 -17.30 18.10
C GLN A 114 -27.31 -16.43 19.34
N ASP A 115 -28.34 -16.29 20.18
CA ASP A 115 -28.36 -16.37 21.66
C ASP A 115 -27.22 -15.78 22.52
N ASN A 116 -27.54 -14.62 23.11
CA ASN A 116 -27.25 -14.05 24.46
C ASN A 116 -26.43 -14.87 25.50
N PRO A 117 -25.75 -14.21 26.49
CA PRO A 117 -26.32 -13.12 27.30
C PRO A 117 -25.40 -11.95 27.76
N MET A 118 -26.03 -10.78 27.96
CA MET A 118 -25.75 -9.67 28.92
C MET A 118 -24.31 -9.10 28.96
N GLU A 119 -24.03 -7.83 28.66
CA GLU A 119 -24.47 -6.60 29.33
C GLU A 119 -24.20 -5.33 28.49
N ASN A 120 -24.89 -4.24 28.86
CA ASN A 120 -24.83 -2.85 28.37
C ASN A 120 -25.72 -2.44 27.19
N LEU A 121 -27.04 -2.53 27.41
CA LEU A 121 -28.01 -1.61 26.82
C LEU A 121 -28.05 -0.30 27.63
N ALA A 122 -27.35 0.74 27.16
CA ALA A 122 -27.86 2.09 27.28
C ALA A 122 -28.65 2.41 25.99
N VAL A 123 -29.77 1.72 25.81
CA VAL A 123 -30.72 2.00 24.74
C VAL A 123 -31.52 3.23 25.15
N ALA A 124 -31.53 4.25 24.31
CA ALA A 124 -32.33 5.44 24.50
C ALA A 124 -33.81 5.04 24.66
N THR A 125 -34.37 5.33 25.82
CA THR A 125 -35.62 4.75 26.34
C THR A 125 -36.89 5.37 25.76
N THR A 126 -36.82 6.08 24.63
CA THR A 126 -37.99 6.72 24.01
C THR A 126 -38.11 6.42 22.50
N PRO A 127 -39.34 6.21 21.98
CA PRO A 127 -39.58 5.99 20.55
C PRO A 127 -39.05 7.11 19.65
N GLU A 128 -39.01 8.34 20.16
CA GLU A 128 -38.48 9.50 19.46
C GLU A 128 -36.96 9.45 19.33
N ALA A 129 -36.23 9.01 20.36
CA ALA A 129 -34.79 8.85 20.30
C ALA A 129 -34.38 7.75 19.32
N LEU A 130 -35.16 6.66 19.26
CA LEU A 130 -34.96 5.59 18.29
C LEU A 130 -35.17 6.07 16.84
N ARG A 131 -36.17 6.93 16.60
CA ARG A 131 -36.40 7.57 15.28
C ARG A 131 -35.23 8.47 14.87
N ARG A 132 -34.73 9.31 15.78
CA ARG A 132 -33.56 10.18 15.49
C ARG A 132 -32.31 9.36 15.20
N GLN A 133 -32.09 8.24 15.89
CA GLN A 133 -30.96 7.36 15.63
C GLN A 133 -31.08 6.68 14.25
N ALA A 134 -32.28 6.24 13.87
CA ALA A 134 -32.54 5.66 12.55
C ALA A 134 -32.31 6.68 11.41
N GLU A 135 -32.77 7.92 11.56
CA GLU A 135 -32.55 8.98 10.57
C GLU A 135 -31.06 9.34 10.42
N GLN A 136 -30.31 9.39 11.53
CA GLN A 136 -28.86 9.61 11.48
C GLN A 136 -28.12 8.47 10.79
N LEU A 137 -28.55 7.23 11.00
CA LEU A 137 -28.00 6.06 10.33
C LEU A 137 -28.30 6.07 8.82
N LEU A 138 -29.52 6.45 8.42
CA LEU A 138 -29.90 6.61 7.00
C LEU A 138 -29.04 7.69 6.32
N LYS A 139 -28.92 8.87 6.93
CA LYS A 139 -28.10 9.95 6.39
C LYS A 139 -26.62 9.57 6.29
N ALA A 140 -26.09 8.84 7.27
CA ALA A 140 -24.71 8.34 7.24
C ALA A 140 -24.49 7.30 6.13
N ALA A 141 -25.50 6.46 5.83
CA ALA A 141 -25.46 5.50 4.74
C ALA A 141 -25.44 6.19 3.36
N GLU A 142 -26.29 7.20 3.16
CA GLU A 142 -26.33 7.99 1.91
C GLU A 142 -25.01 8.74 1.65
N GLU A 143 -24.44 9.38 2.69
CA GLU A 143 -23.14 10.05 2.56
C GLU A 143 -22.00 9.06 2.25
N ALA A 144 -22.07 7.84 2.79
CA ALA A 144 -21.09 6.81 2.50
C ALA A 144 -21.23 6.28 1.06
N GLU A 145 -22.46 6.11 0.56
CA GLU A 145 -22.73 5.67 -0.82
C GLU A 145 -22.29 6.72 -1.84
N LYS A 146 -22.55 8.00 -1.58
CA LYS A 146 -22.09 9.10 -2.43
C LYS A 146 -20.55 9.15 -2.51
N LYS A 147 -19.86 9.03 -1.37
CA LYS A 147 -18.38 8.99 -1.32
C LYS A 147 -17.79 7.77 -2.03
N ARG A 148 -18.47 6.62 -1.96
CA ARG A 148 -18.05 5.40 -2.67
C ARG A 148 -18.17 5.59 -4.19
N SER A 149 -19.29 6.14 -4.66
CA SER A 149 -19.53 6.44 -6.07
C SER A 149 -18.50 7.44 -6.63
N GLU A 150 -18.20 8.51 -5.90
CA GLU A 150 -17.16 9.50 -6.28
C GLU A 150 -15.76 8.86 -6.35
N THR A 151 -15.43 7.99 -5.39
CA THR A 151 -14.13 7.29 -5.36
C THR A 151 -14.00 6.29 -6.51
N ASP A 152 -15.06 5.54 -6.82
CA ASP A 152 -15.07 4.61 -7.95
C ASP A 152 -14.98 5.34 -9.30
N PHE A 153 -15.66 6.48 -9.43
CA PHE A 153 -15.56 7.34 -10.61
C PHE A 153 -14.15 7.90 -10.79
N PHE A 154 -13.54 8.38 -9.70
CA PHE A 154 -12.17 8.87 -9.72
C PHE A 154 -11.19 7.77 -10.11
N ASN A 155 -11.31 6.56 -9.55
CA ASN A 155 -10.45 5.44 -9.91
C ASN A 155 -10.64 5.01 -11.37
N LYS A 156 -11.87 4.99 -11.89
CA LYS A 156 -12.14 4.71 -13.32
C LYS A 156 -11.48 5.71 -14.26
N LYS A 157 -11.39 6.99 -13.86
CA LYS A 157 -10.71 8.03 -14.64
C LYS A 157 -9.20 8.04 -14.44
N LEU A 158 -8.70 7.71 -13.25
CA LEU A 158 -7.28 7.74 -12.93
C LEU A 158 -6.50 6.56 -13.53
N GLN A 159 -7.11 5.36 -13.54
CA GLN A 159 -6.50 4.15 -14.11
C GLN A 159 -6.01 4.31 -15.56
N PRO A 160 -6.81 4.83 -16.52
CA PRO A 160 -6.35 5.01 -17.90
C PRO A 160 -5.20 6.03 -17.99
N VAL A 161 -5.26 7.14 -17.25
CA VAL A 161 -4.18 8.13 -17.21
C VAL A 161 -2.88 7.51 -16.68
N LYS A 162 -2.97 6.71 -15.63
CA LYS A 162 -1.82 5.99 -15.07
C LYS A 162 -1.21 5.03 -16.10
N LEU A 163 -2.04 4.31 -16.86
CA LEU A 163 -1.59 3.44 -17.93
C LEU A 163 -0.88 4.22 -19.03
N GLU A 164 -1.44 5.34 -19.47
CA GLU A 164 -0.84 6.21 -20.49
C GLU A 164 0.54 6.71 -20.07
N VAL A 165 0.71 7.12 -18.81
CA VAL A 165 2.01 7.55 -18.27
C VAL A 165 3.05 6.43 -18.34
N PHE A 166 2.69 5.20 -17.95
CA PHE A 166 3.62 4.07 -18.04
C PHE A 166 3.95 3.70 -19.48
N GLN A 167 2.99 3.77 -20.40
CA GLN A 167 3.24 3.55 -21.81
C GLN A 167 4.17 4.62 -22.40
N ALA A 168 3.98 5.90 -22.04
CA ALA A 168 4.84 7.00 -22.46
C ALA A 168 6.26 6.82 -21.92
N ALA A 169 6.42 6.44 -20.65
CA ALA A 169 7.72 6.14 -20.05
C ALA A 169 8.43 4.99 -20.80
N GLY A 170 7.72 3.90 -21.13
CA GLY A 170 8.29 2.80 -21.91
C GLY A 170 8.62 3.15 -23.36
N LYS A 171 7.91 4.10 -23.99
CA LYS A 171 8.29 4.65 -25.30
C LYS A 171 9.56 5.50 -25.21
N MET A 172 9.68 6.31 -24.17
CA MET A 172 10.85 7.14 -23.91
C MET A 172 12.11 6.30 -23.69
N GLN A 173 12.00 5.23 -22.90
CA GLN A 173 13.12 4.32 -22.65
C GLN A 173 13.66 3.71 -23.95
N ARG A 174 12.77 3.21 -24.82
CA ARG A 174 13.17 2.66 -26.12
C ARG A 174 13.88 3.67 -27.01
N LYS A 175 13.43 4.94 -26.99
CA LYS A 175 14.09 6.02 -27.74
C LYS A 175 15.45 6.41 -27.16
N LEU A 176 15.62 6.30 -25.84
CA LEU A 176 16.92 6.48 -25.21
C LEU A 176 17.87 5.34 -25.59
N ASP A 177 17.39 4.10 -25.59
CA ASP A 177 18.19 2.93 -25.97
C ASP A 177 18.65 3.05 -27.44
N GLU A 178 17.74 3.40 -28.37
CA GLU A 178 18.09 3.71 -29.78
C GLU A 178 19.13 4.85 -29.88
N PHE A 179 19.00 5.89 -29.06
CA PHE A 179 19.96 6.99 -29.04
C PHE A 179 21.35 6.57 -28.56
N ILE A 180 21.43 5.68 -27.56
CA ILE A 180 22.69 5.12 -27.06
C ILE A 180 23.37 4.31 -28.16
N ASP A 181 22.62 3.49 -28.91
CA ASP A 181 23.17 2.73 -30.04
C ASP A 181 23.74 3.65 -31.12
N CYS A 182 23.01 4.71 -31.50
CA CYS A 182 23.49 5.73 -32.43
C CYS A 182 24.75 6.45 -31.93
N MET A 183 24.83 6.75 -30.63
CA MET A 183 26.04 7.34 -30.05
C MET A 183 27.24 6.39 -30.08
N ASP A 184 27.02 5.09 -29.89
CA ASP A 184 28.08 4.08 -30.00
C ASP A 184 28.61 3.99 -31.44
N GLU A 185 27.72 4.00 -32.44
CA GLU A 185 28.10 4.07 -33.85
C GLU A 185 28.90 5.33 -34.18
N MET A 186 28.46 6.49 -33.68
CA MET A 186 29.18 7.75 -33.85
C MET A 186 30.57 7.71 -33.21
N ASN A 187 30.68 7.16 -31.99
CA ASN A 187 31.96 7.02 -31.30
C ASN A 187 32.92 6.10 -32.06
N LYS A 188 32.43 4.98 -32.61
CA LYS A 188 33.22 4.09 -33.47
C LYS A 188 33.71 4.81 -34.73
N ALA A 189 32.86 5.61 -35.38
CA ALA A 189 33.24 6.38 -36.55
C ALA A 189 34.30 7.45 -36.23
N LEU A 190 34.14 8.17 -35.11
CA LEU A 190 35.13 9.13 -34.62
C LEU A 190 36.48 8.47 -34.33
N GLN A 191 36.47 7.27 -33.77
CA GLN A 191 37.70 6.54 -33.47
C GLN A 191 38.43 6.12 -34.75
N LYS A 192 37.70 5.59 -35.74
CA LYS A 192 38.26 5.30 -37.07
C LYS A 192 38.82 6.55 -37.75
N LEU A 193 38.12 7.68 -37.64
CA LEU A 193 38.61 8.96 -38.18
C LEU A 193 39.93 9.37 -37.53
N LYS A 194 40.02 9.26 -36.19
CA LYS A 194 41.25 9.55 -35.46
C LYS A 194 42.42 8.68 -35.91
N GLU A 195 42.19 7.37 -36.07
CA GLU A 195 43.19 6.41 -36.56
C GLU A 195 43.70 6.73 -37.97
N LEU A 196 42.85 7.28 -38.85
CA LEU A 196 43.23 7.68 -40.20
C LEU A 196 43.87 9.08 -40.27
N SER A 197 43.61 9.94 -39.29
CA SER A 197 44.12 11.30 -39.21
C SER A 197 45.41 11.45 -38.38
N ALA A 198 45.86 10.37 -37.75
CA ALA A 198 47.11 10.26 -37.00
C ALA A 198 48.23 9.71 -37.90
#